data_AF-A0A6P5T9K0-F1
#
_entry.id   AF-A0A6P5T9K0-F1
#
_cell.length_a   1.000
_cell.length_b   1.000
_cell.length_c   1.000
_cell.angle_alpha   90.00
_cell.angle_beta   90.00
_cell.angle_gamma   90.00
#
_symmetry.space_group_name_H-M   'P 1'
#
loop_
_entity.id
_entity.type
_entity.pdbx_description
1 polymer ?
#
loop_
_entity_poly.entity_id
_entity_poly.type
_entity_poly.pdbx_seq_one_letter_code
_entity_poly.pdbx_strand_id
1 'polypeptide(L)'
;MNDMLSALRNEKTRIIGICEMGGVGKTTMVREIIKRLQGTNKRFDDVVMSTVSATVSIRKIQAEIAESLDMKLVKESESIRALRLHETIKDKRILIILDDVWSELKLQDVGIHFDVGPTTNQIQEGCKILLTSRNEEVCEVMGV
;
A
#
# COMPACT_ATOMS: atom_id res chain seq x y z
N MET A 1 -0.29 -16.88 -6.71
CA MET A 1 0.34 -16.79 -5.36
C MET A 1 1.86 -16.68 -5.46
N ASN A 2 2.56 -17.63 -6.09
CA ASN A 2 4.02 -17.54 -6.24
C ASN A 2 4.43 -16.30 -7.05
N ASP A 3 3.65 -15.94 -8.07
CA ASP A 3 3.89 -14.73 -8.88
C ASP A 3 3.72 -13.43 -8.08
N MET A 4 2.77 -13.41 -7.14
CA MET A 4 2.59 -12.27 -6.24
C MET A 4 3.78 -12.13 -5.29
N LEU A 5 4.23 -13.25 -4.72
CA LEU A 5 5.40 -13.27 -3.84
C LEU A 5 6.69 -12.92 -4.60
N SER A 6 6.82 -13.31 -5.88
CA SER A 6 7.96 -12.94 -6.72
C SER A 6 7.91 -11.46 -7.11
N ALA A 7 6.74 -10.90 -7.43
CA ALA A 7 6.56 -9.48 -7.69
C ALA A 7 6.85 -8.60 -6.45
N LEU A 8 6.40 -9.06 -5.27
CA LEU A 8 6.78 -8.44 -4.00
C LEU A 8 8.29 -8.49 -3.76
N ARG A 9 8.99 -9.49 -4.32
CA ARG A 9 10.45 -9.61 -4.25
C ARG A 9 11.22 -8.80 -5.30
N ASN A 10 10.56 -8.34 -6.35
CA ASN A 10 11.21 -7.59 -7.42
C ASN A 10 11.38 -6.11 -7.02
N GLU A 11 12.61 -5.65 -6.83
CA GLU A 11 12.90 -4.26 -6.42
C GLU A 11 12.43 -3.20 -7.42
N LYS A 12 12.28 -3.56 -8.70
CA LYS A 12 11.80 -2.63 -9.73
C LYS A 12 10.29 -2.41 -9.68
N THR A 13 9.55 -3.30 -9.01
CA THR A 13 8.09 -3.24 -8.92
C THR A 13 7.68 -2.47 -7.68
N ARG A 14 7.04 -1.31 -7.84
CA ARG A 14 6.53 -0.51 -6.70
C ARG A 14 5.06 -0.80 -6.38
N ILE A 15 4.25 -1.03 -7.40
CA ILE A 15 2.81 -1.29 -7.29
C ILE A 15 2.53 -2.67 -7.89
N ILE A 16 1.74 -3.47 -7.19
CA ILE A 16 1.23 -4.76 -7.64
C ILE A 16 -0.29 -4.72 -7.50
N GLY A 17 -1.01 -5.11 -8.56
CA GLY A 17 -2.47 -5.19 -8.54
C GLY A 17 -2.98 -6.61 -8.70
N ILE A 18 -4.07 -6.92 -8.00
CA ILE A 18 -4.94 -8.07 -8.29
C ILE A 18 -6.26 -7.52 -8.81
N CYS A 19 -6.50 -7.66 -10.11
CA CYS A 19 -7.57 -6.99 -10.83
C CYS A 19 -8.44 -8.05 -11.49
N GLU A 20 -9.55 -8.41 -10.84
CA GLU A 20 -10.42 -9.51 -11.27
C GLU A 20 -11.86 -9.23 -10.87
N MET A 21 -12.82 -9.98 -11.40
CA MET A 21 -14.23 -9.85 -11.02
C MET A 21 -14.49 -10.00 -9.51
N GLY A 22 -15.65 -9.53 -9.04
CA GLY A 22 -16.07 -9.73 -7.64
C GLY A 22 -16.25 -11.22 -7.29
N GLY A 23 -15.99 -11.59 -6.03
CA GLY A 23 -16.26 -12.95 -5.53
C GLY A 23 -15.15 -13.99 -5.77
N VAL A 24 -14.10 -13.66 -6.50
CA VAL A 24 -12.96 -14.56 -6.82
C VAL A 24 -11.99 -14.81 -5.65
N GLY A 25 -12.16 -14.10 -4.53
CA GLY A 25 -11.35 -14.31 -3.31
C GLY A 25 -10.09 -13.46 -3.18
N LYS A 26 -10.00 -12.30 -3.85
CA LYS A 26 -8.84 -11.38 -3.75
C LYS A 26 -8.45 -11.02 -2.32
N THR A 27 -9.41 -10.60 -1.49
CA THR A 27 -9.18 -10.30 -0.06
C THR A 27 -8.67 -11.52 0.71
N THR A 28 -9.13 -12.73 0.36
CA THR A 28 -8.62 -13.97 0.94
C THR A 28 -7.15 -14.20 0.55
N MET A 29 -6.81 -13.95 -0.71
CA MET A 29 -5.43 -14.03 -1.20
C MET A 29 -4.52 -13.02 -0.49
N VAL A 30 -4.96 -11.78 -0.32
CA VAL A 30 -4.24 -10.74 0.44
C VAL A 30 -3.95 -11.21 1.86
N ARG A 31 -4.94 -11.75 2.57
CA ARG A 31 -4.75 -12.27 3.94
C ARG A 31 -3.74 -13.40 3.98
N GLU A 32 -3.74 -14.29 3.00
CA GLU A 32 -2.76 -15.38 2.89
C GLU A 32 -1.35 -14.86 2.60
N ILE A 33 -1.21 -13.81 1.77
CA ILE A 33 0.08 -13.12 1.55
C ILE A 33 0.60 -12.53 2.86
N ILE A 34 -0.24 -11.80 3.61
CA ILE A 34 0.15 -11.21 4.90
C ILE A 34 0.68 -12.29 5.85
N LYS A 35 -0.04 -13.42 5.99
CA LYS A 35 0.38 -14.55 6.84
C LYS A 35 1.75 -15.11 6.43
N ARG A 36 1.98 -15.28 5.13
CA ARG A 36 3.28 -15.82 4.63
C ARG A 36 4.44 -14.85 4.86
N LEU A 37 4.19 -13.55 4.72
CA LEU A 37 5.19 -12.51 4.98
C LEU A 37 5.56 -12.42 6.48
N GLN A 38 4.63 -12.73 7.37
CA GLN A 38 4.90 -12.81 8.81
C GLN A 38 5.77 -14.04 9.18
N GLY A 39 5.66 -15.13 8.43
CA GLY A 39 6.31 -16.41 8.73
C GLY A 39 7.65 -16.70 8.02
N THR A 40 8.02 -15.93 6.99
CA THR A 40 9.23 -16.21 6.19
C THR A 40 10.03 -14.94 5.93
N ASN A 41 11.32 -14.93 6.33
CA ASN A 41 12.33 -13.90 6.05
C ASN A 41 11.76 -12.48 5.91
N LYS A 42 11.60 -11.78 7.04
CA LYS A 42 11.04 -10.42 7.15
C LYS A 42 11.75 -9.44 6.21
N ARG A 43 11.25 -9.34 4.98
CA ARG A 43 11.72 -8.40 3.97
C ARG A 43 11.16 -7.00 4.22
N PHE A 44 9.95 -6.95 4.75
CA PHE A 44 9.29 -5.73 5.18
C PHE A 44 9.42 -5.60 6.70
N ASP A 45 9.76 -4.40 7.13
CA ASP A 45 9.75 -3.98 8.53
C ASP A 45 8.29 -3.90 9.02
N ASP A 46 7.38 -3.42 8.16
CA ASP A 46 5.96 -3.27 8.43
C ASP A 46 5.09 -3.75 7.25
N VAL A 47 3.94 -4.35 7.56
CA VAL A 47 2.87 -4.66 6.58
C VAL A 47 1.58 -4.05 7.10
N VAL A 48 1.04 -3.07 6.36
CA VAL A 48 -0.15 -2.31 6.75
C VAL A 48 -1.25 -2.49 5.73
N MET A 49 -2.50 -2.43 6.17
CA MET A 49 -3.66 -2.66 5.29
C MET A 49 -4.75 -1.65 5.57
N SER A 50 -5.36 -1.13 4.50
CA SER A 50 -6.56 -0.30 4.54
C SER A 50 -7.55 -0.75 3.48
N THR A 51 -8.84 -0.68 3.79
CA THR A 51 -9.91 -0.95 2.81
C THR A 51 -10.39 0.35 2.20
N VAL A 52 -10.29 0.46 0.88
CA VAL A 52 -10.72 1.65 0.14
C VAL A 52 -12.19 1.51 -0.20
N SER A 53 -13.07 2.19 0.55
CA SER A 53 -14.50 2.16 0.26
C SER A 53 -14.84 2.83 -1.08
N ALA A 54 -15.99 2.45 -1.66
CA ALA A 54 -16.52 3.06 -2.89
C ALA A 54 -16.59 4.60 -2.82
N THR A 55 -16.96 5.14 -1.67
CA THR A 55 -16.72 6.55 -1.35
C THR A 55 -15.37 6.66 -0.67
N VAL A 56 -14.37 7.17 -1.40
CA VAL A 56 -13.01 7.32 -0.88
C VAL A 56 -13.00 8.30 0.29
N SER A 57 -12.43 7.88 1.42
CA SER A 57 -12.18 8.74 2.57
C SER A 57 -10.70 8.70 2.91
N ILE A 58 -9.97 9.74 2.48
CA ILE A 58 -8.53 9.89 2.73
C ILE A 58 -8.25 9.83 4.23
N ARG A 59 -9.01 10.59 5.03
CA ARG A 59 -8.90 10.57 6.50
C ARG A 59 -9.02 9.15 7.10
N LYS A 60 -9.94 8.32 6.60
CA LYS A 60 -10.12 6.93 7.05
C LYS A 60 -8.91 6.08 6.69
N ILE A 61 -8.46 6.13 5.44
CA ILE A 61 -7.28 5.39 4.96
C ILE A 61 -6.05 5.76 5.79
N GLN A 62 -5.81 7.06 6.00
CA GLN A 62 -4.73 7.55 6.85
C GLN A 62 -4.85 7.04 8.30
N ALA A 63 -6.07 6.89 8.82
CA ALA A 63 -6.28 6.39 10.19
C ALA A 63 -5.92 4.89 10.30
N GLU A 64 -6.37 4.07 9.36
CA GLU A 64 -6.11 2.63 9.34
C GLU A 64 -4.61 2.32 9.15
N ILE A 65 -3.93 3.08 8.28
CA ILE A 65 -2.48 2.98 8.11
C ILE A 65 -1.76 3.41 9.39
N ALA A 66 -2.14 4.55 9.99
CA ALA A 66 -1.52 5.02 11.22
C ALA A 66 -1.72 4.04 12.38
N GLU A 67 -2.91 3.48 12.54
CA GLU A 67 -3.20 2.46 13.56
C GLU A 67 -2.32 1.21 13.35
N SER A 68 -2.15 0.77 12.11
CA SER A 68 -1.26 -0.34 11.77
C SER A 68 0.21 -0.07 12.09
N LEU A 69 0.63 1.20 12.12
CA LEU A 69 1.98 1.66 12.45
C LEU A 69 2.15 2.07 13.91
N ASP A 70 1.15 1.84 14.77
CA ASP A 70 1.10 2.32 16.16
C ASP A 70 1.32 3.85 16.28
N MET A 71 0.83 4.60 15.28
CA MET A 71 0.91 6.06 15.22
C MET A 71 -0.39 6.71 15.66
N LYS A 72 -0.27 7.84 16.38
CA LYS A 72 -1.41 8.68 16.76
C LYS A 72 -1.53 9.91 15.86
N LEU A 73 -2.64 9.99 15.12
CA LEU A 73 -3.04 11.17 14.35
C LEU A 73 -4.15 11.93 15.09
N VAL A 74 -3.82 13.05 15.73
CA VAL A 74 -4.72 13.71 16.71
C VAL A 74 -5.34 14.99 16.13
N LYS A 75 -6.61 14.90 15.68
CA LYS A 75 -7.42 16.03 15.19
C LYS A 75 -6.73 16.95 14.16
N GLU A 76 -5.85 16.38 13.34
CA GLU A 76 -5.13 17.07 12.28
C GLU A 76 -5.96 17.20 10.99
N SER A 77 -5.56 18.12 10.12
CA SER A 77 -6.01 18.16 8.72
C SER A 77 -5.46 16.97 7.94
N GLU A 78 -6.10 16.61 6.83
CA GLU A 78 -5.63 15.49 5.98
C GLU A 78 -4.20 15.73 5.47
N SER A 79 -3.84 16.98 5.13
CA SER A 79 -2.49 17.32 4.66
C SER A 79 -1.42 17.12 5.74
N ILE A 80 -1.71 17.49 7.00
CA ILE A 80 -0.77 17.26 8.11
C ILE A 80 -0.61 15.76 8.37
N ARG A 81 -1.71 15.00 8.32
CA ARG A 81 -1.70 13.54 8.47
C ARG A 81 -0.87 12.88 7.37
N ALA A 82 -1.03 13.32 6.12
CA ALA A 82 -0.26 12.85 4.98
C ALA A 82 1.25 13.09 5.17
N LEU A 83 1.64 14.28 5.62
CA LEU A 83 3.03 14.61 5.91
C LEU A 83 3.61 13.70 7.00
N ARG A 84 2.89 13.48 8.09
CA ARG A 84 3.34 12.60 9.20
C ARG A 84 3.48 11.14 8.77
N LEU A 85 2.54 10.65 7.96
CA LEU A 85 2.62 9.31 7.40
C LEU A 85 3.81 9.18 6.46
N HIS A 86 4.02 10.15 5.58
CA HIS A 86 5.16 10.19 4.68
C HIS A 86 6.50 10.13 5.43
N GLU A 87 6.67 10.98 6.44
CA GLU A 87 7.87 11.00 7.29
C GLU A 87 8.13 9.66 7.99
N THR A 88 7.09 8.90 8.31
CA THR A 88 7.23 7.57 8.92
C THR A 88 7.51 6.47 7.91
N ILE A 89 6.94 6.59 6.70
CA ILE A 89 7.03 5.60 5.63
C ILE A 89 8.37 5.66 4.90
N LYS A 90 8.92 6.87 4.68
CA LYS A 90 10.06 7.10 3.77
C LYS A 90 11.34 6.34 4.15
N ASP A 91 11.54 6.05 5.44
CA ASP A 91 12.76 5.41 5.95
C ASP A 91 12.56 3.91 6.26
N LYS A 92 11.42 3.31 5.85
CA LYS A 92 11.06 1.93 6.16
C LYS A 92 10.88 1.07 4.92
N ARG A 93 11.18 -0.23 5.02
CA ARG A 93 10.71 -1.24 4.08
C ARG A 93 9.31 -1.65 4.44
N ILE A 94 8.31 -0.99 3.86
CA ILE A 94 6.89 -1.18 4.18
C ILE A 94 6.11 -1.71 2.98
N LEU A 95 5.24 -2.69 3.23
CA LEU A 95 4.19 -3.08 2.29
C LEU A 95 2.87 -2.43 2.72
N ILE A 96 2.32 -1.58 1.86
CA ILE A 96 1.01 -0.96 2.04
C ILE A 96 0.00 -1.72 1.19
N ILE A 97 -1.06 -2.21 1.81
CA ILE A 97 -2.12 -2.97 1.15
C ILE A 97 -3.36 -2.08 1.06
N LEU A 98 -3.84 -1.84 -0.16
CA LEU A 98 -5.05 -1.08 -0.46
C LEU A 98 -6.11 -2.05 -1.01
N ASP A 99 -7.00 -2.52 -0.15
CA ASP A 99 -7.98 -3.55 -0.51
C ASP A 99 -9.27 -2.96 -1.07
N ASP A 100 -9.79 -3.59 -2.13
CA ASP A 100 -11.05 -3.30 -2.82
C ASP A 100 -11.12 -1.85 -3.33
N VAL A 101 -10.10 -1.38 -4.06
CA VAL A 101 -10.05 -0.03 -4.64
C VAL A 101 -11.12 0.15 -5.74
N TRP A 102 -11.99 1.15 -5.57
CA TRP A 102 -13.13 1.42 -6.47
C TRP A 102 -12.89 2.55 -7.48
N SER A 103 -11.94 3.45 -7.21
CA SER A 103 -11.63 4.63 -8.04
C SER A 103 -10.17 5.04 -7.86
N GLU A 104 -9.69 5.93 -8.72
CA GLU A 104 -8.36 6.53 -8.58
C GLU A 104 -8.16 7.10 -7.16
N LEU A 105 -7.01 6.76 -6.56
CA LEU A 105 -6.59 7.24 -5.27
C LEU A 105 -5.24 7.95 -5.44
N LYS A 106 -5.23 9.25 -5.18
CA LYS A 106 -3.99 10.03 -5.13
C LYS A 106 -3.19 9.61 -3.90
N LEU A 107 -2.19 8.77 -4.10
CA LEU A 107 -1.33 8.22 -3.05
C LEU A 107 -0.68 9.31 -2.18
N GLN A 108 -0.35 10.46 -2.78
CA GLN A 108 0.21 11.61 -2.09
C GLN A 108 -0.74 12.20 -1.04
N ASP A 109 -2.06 12.20 -1.29
CA ASP A 109 -3.07 12.69 -0.34
C ASP A 109 -3.13 11.78 0.90
N VAL A 110 -2.78 10.49 0.75
CA VAL A 110 -2.64 9.56 1.87
C VAL A 110 -1.31 9.76 2.61
N GLY A 111 -0.30 10.33 1.97
CA GLY A 111 1.08 10.43 2.49
C GLY A 111 2.01 9.36 1.92
N ILE A 112 1.59 8.61 0.90
CA ILE A 112 2.40 7.59 0.25
C ILE A 112 3.13 8.24 -0.93
N HIS A 113 4.43 8.42 -0.78
CA HIS A 113 5.30 8.98 -1.80
C HIS A 113 6.35 7.96 -2.20
N PHE A 114 6.58 7.88 -3.50
CA PHE A 114 7.67 7.14 -4.09
C PHE A 114 8.79 8.15 -4.35
N ASP A 115 9.53 8.52 -3.31
CA ASP A 115 10.63 9.46 -3.51
C ASP A 115 11.65 8.86 -4.47
N VAL A 116 12.09 9.68 -5.41
CA VAL A 116 13.29 9.45 -6.21
C VAL A 116 14.38 10.20 -5.48
N GLY A 117 15.07 9.54 -4.55
CA GLY A 117 16.15 10.17 -3.78
C GLY A 117 17.21 10.78 -4.72
N PRO A 118 17.78 11.97 -4.43
CA PRO A 118 18.72 12.64 -5.34
C PRO A 118 20.11 12.00 -5.41
N THR A 119 20.44 11.03 -4.56
CA THR A 119 21.86 10.68 -4.30
C THR A 119 22.22 9.21 -4.38
N THR A 120 21.30 8.32 -4.73
CA THR A 120 21.68 6.92 -4.95
C THR A 120 20.89 6.35 -6.12
N ASN A 121 21.60 5.77 -7.10
CA ASN A 121 21.07 4.79 -8.06
C ASN A 121 20.50 3.51 -7.36
N GLN A 122 20.15 3.59 -6.08
CA GLN A 122 19.42 2.60 -5.33
C GLN A 122 17.96 3.02 -5.39
N ILE A 123 17.20 2.30 -6.20
CA ILE A 123 15.74 2.28 -6.12
C ILE A 123 15.43 2.04 -4.64
N GLN A 124 14.82 3.01 -3.94
CA GLN A 124 14.45 2.83 -2.54
C GLN A 124 13.62 1.54 -2.43
N GLU A 125 14.21 0.53 -1.80
CA GLU A 125 13.58 -0.75 -1.49
C GLU A 125 12.42 -0.61 -0.49
N GLY A 126 12.13 0.63 -0.07
CA GLY A 126 11.28 1.00 1.06
C GLY A 126 9.81 0.68 0.87
N CYS A 127 9.09 1.48 0.08
CA CYS A 127 7.64 1.37 0.01
C CYS A 127 7.17 0.55 -1.20
N LYS A 128 6.34 -0.47 -0.96
CA LYS A 128 5.58 -1.20 -1.98
C LYS A 128 4.09 -1.12 -1.72
N ILE A 129 3.30 -1.12 -2.79
CA ILE A 129 1.84 -1.15 -2.73
C ILE A 129 1.34 -2.47 -3.32
N LEU A 130 0.46 -3.14 -2.59
CA LEU A 130 -0.39 -4.20 -3.11
C LEU A 130 -1.82 -3.69 -3.11
N LEU A 131 -2.45 -3.59 -4.27
CA LEU A 131 -3.85 -3.20 -4.37
C LEU A 131 -4.71 -4.33 -4.93
N THR A 132 -5.97 -4.36 -4.53
CA THR A 132 -6.98 -5.22 -5.16
C THR A 132 -8.08 -4.35 -5.73
N SER A 133 -8.59 -4.71 -6.91
CA SER A 133 -9.69 -3.99 -7.56
C SER A 133 -10.59 -4.96 -8.32
N ARG A 134 -11.83 -4.53 -8.53
CA ARG A 134 -12.78 -5.21 -9.44
C ARG A 134 -12.81 -4.59 -10.84
N ASN A 135 -12.19 -3.43 -10.99
CA ASN A 135 -12.14 -2.66 -12.21
C ASN A 135 -10.70 -2.60 -12.71
N GLU A 136 -10.48 -3.13 -13.92
CA GLU A 136 -9.18 -3.14 -14.60
C GLU A 136 -8.70 -1.72 -14.91
N GLU A 137 -9.61 -0.81 -15.32
CA GLU A 137 -9.30 0.60 -15.57
C GLU A 137 -8.75 1.30 -14.31
N VAL A 138 -9.29 0.96 -13.13
CA VAL A 138 -8.77 1.49 -11.86
C VAL A 138 -7.34 0.99 -11.60
N CYS A 139 -7.03 -0.25 -11.96
CA CYS A 139 -5.68 -0.78 -11.84
C CYS A 139 -4.70 -0.07 -12.78
N GLU A 140 -5.09 0.13 -14.04
CA GLU A 140 -4.28 0.84 -15.04
C GLU A 140 -3.98 2.27 -14.58
N VAL A 141 -4.99 3.01 -14.11
CA VAL A 141 -4.83 4.38 -13.58
C VAL A 141 -3.93 4.41 -12.34
N MET A 142 -3.99 3.37 -11.51
CA MET A 142 -3.12 3.22 -10.34
C MET A 142 -1.70 2.73 -10.70
N GLY A 143 -1.40 2.42 -11.97
CA GLY A 143 -0.07 2.05 -12.45
C GLY A 143 0.32 0.59 -12.21
N VAL A 144 -0.67 -0.31 -12.18
CA VAL A 144 -0.49 -1.77 -12.24
C VAL A 144 -0.28 -2.20 -13.69
#